data_AF-A0A5B6WF97-F1
#
_entry.id   AF-A0A5B6WF97-F1
#
_cell.length_a   1.000
_cell.length_b   1.000
_cell.length_c   1.000
_cell.angle_alpha   90.00
_cell.angle_beta   90.00
_cell.angle_gamma   90.00
#
_symmetry.space_group_name_H-M   'P 1'
#
loop_
_entity.id
_entity.type
_entity.pdbx_description
1 polymer ?
#
loop_
_entity_poly.entity_id
_entity_poly.type
_entity_poly.pdbx_seq_one_letter_code
_entity_poly.pdbx_strand_id
1 'polypeptide(L)'
;MTIKIDLEKEYDRVRWDFIDASLKAASIPDFLRNVIMSAITSQWSPIWLFRSGSSLFHVFFADDLVIFGKANLSQGRLINEILDEFCSISGHRVNAHNTSIFFSKGVGEDLAGIICNLLRFRRVHNIGKYLGVPLFHERVTLSSLRFVVEKSKSRLQRWDARQLSLVGRVTLAQSVLLTIPSYFMQSMMIPQGTCDEIESIVRQFIWGPVGGSKKMALISWNSLCQPNFCGGLGFRQLKDQNTSFLLKLGFNILANSEALWVRVLQSKYRMKDGVPPCISRRNYFFL
;
A
#
# COMPACT_ATOMS: atom_id res chain seq x y z
N MET A 1 -2.89 11.84 14.37
CA MET A 1 -4.10 11.48 13.59
C MET A 1 -3.71 11.36 12.14
N THR A 2 -4.40 10.49 11.42
CA THR A 2 -4.21 10.29 9.99
C THR A 2 -5.57 10.42 9.32
N ILE A 3 -5.64 11.21 8.25
CA ILE A 3 -6.88 11.50 7.52
C ILE A 3 -6.69 11.01 6.10
N LYS A 4 -7.49 10.04 5.67
CA LYS A 4 -7.58 9.67 4.25
C LYS A 4 -8.72 10.46 3.63
N ILE A 5 -8.37 11.36 2.73
CA ILE A 5 -9.29 12.28 2.07
C ILE A 5 -9.80 11.62 0.79
N ASP A 6 -11.10 11.71 0.60
CA ASP A 6 -11.78 11.34 -0.64
C ASP A 6 -12.37 12.63 -1.23
N LEU A 7 -11.90 13.01 -2.42
CA LEU A 7 -12.48 14.11 -3.18
C LEU A 7 -13.65 13.57 -4.00
N GLU A 8 -14.74 14.34 -4.11
CA GLU A 8 -15.84 13.98 -5.00
C GLU A 8 -15.32 13.85 -6.44
N LYS A 9 -15.60 12.71 -7.07
CA LYS A 9 -15.21 12.48 -8.47
C LYS A 9 -16.06 13.35 -9.38
N GLU A 10 -15.52 14.50 -9.76
CA GLU A 10 -16.13 15.35 -10.77
C GLU A 10 -15.48 15.07 -12.13
N TYR A 11 -15.91 14.01 -12.83
CA TYR A 11 -15.62 13.91 -14.27
C TYR A 11 -16.60 14.75 -15.11
N ASP A 12 -17.69 15.24 -14.52
CA ASP A 12 -18.78 15.93 -15.22
C ASP A 12 -18.89 17.44 -14.94
N ARG A 13 -17.93 18.05 -14.21
CA ARG A 13 -17.99 19.48 -13.83
C ARG A 13 -16.71 20.28 -14.00
N VAL A 14 -15.65 19.67 -14.54
CA VAL A 14 -14.38 20.37 -14.70
C VAL A 14 -14.45 21.27 -15.93
N ARG A 15 -14.23 22.58 -15.76
CA ARG A 15 -14.10 23.51 -16.89
C ARG A 15 -12.87 23.15 -17.72
N TRP A 16 -13.02 23.10 -19.03
CA TRP A 16 -11.94 22.76 -19.97
C TRP A 16 -10.72 23.68 -19.85
N ASP A 17 -10.91 24.96 -19.52
CA ASP A 17 -9.81 25.91 -19.29
C ASP A 17 -9.01 25.58 -18.02
N PHE A 18 -9.65 24.96 -17.02
CA PHE A 18 -9.00 24.47 -15.80
C PHE A 18 -8.25 23.16 -16.07
N ILE A 19 -8.74 22.29 -16.97
CA ILE A 19 -8.00 21.10 -17.42
C ILE A 19 -6.78 21.50 -18.25
N ASP A 20 -6.90 22.44 -19.20
CA ASP A 20 -5.77 22.89 -20.03
C ASP A 20 -4.71 23.64 -19.20
N ALA A 21 -5.13 24.49 -18.25
CA ALA A 21 -4.22 25.14 -17.30
C ALA A 21 -3.58 24.13 -16.33
N SER A 22 -4.34 23.14 -15.84
CA SER A 22 -3.83 22.12 -14.93
C SER A 22 -2.93 21.10 -15.63
N LEU A 23 -3.20 20.72 -16.88
CA LEU A 23 -2.37 19.78 -17.65
C LEU A 23 -1.06 20.42 -18.13
N LYS A 24 -1.05 21.71 -18.43
CA LYS A 24 0.19 22.46 -18.70
C LYS A 24 1.02 22.69 -17.43
N ALA A 25 0.37 22.82 -16.26
CA ALA A 25 1.03 23.00 -14.98
C ALA A 25 1.39 21.70 -14.24
N ALA A 26 0.81 20.55 -14.61
CA ALA A 26 0.90 19.31 -13.83
C ALA A 26 1.90 18.27 -14.33
N SER A 27 3.18 18.56 -14.14
CA SER A 27 3.90 17.60 -13.27
C SER A 27 3.55 17.90 -11.79
N ILE A 28 2.24 17.85 -11.49
CA ILE A 28 1.45 18.48 -10.38
C ILE A 28 1.71 20.00 -10.22
N PRO A 29 0.67 20.87 -10.12
CA PRO A 29 0.90 22.31 -10.03
C PRO A 29 1.70 22.69 -8.78
N ASP A 30 2.88 23.28 -8.97
CA ASP A 30 3.74 23.80 -7.89
C ASP A 30 2.97 24.72 -6.95
N PHE A 31 1.94 25.42 -7.44
CA PHE A 31 1.04 26.22 -6.62
C PHE A 31 0.32 25.42 -5.53
N LEU A 32 -0.20 24.23 -5.83
CA LEU A 32 -0.89 23.41 -4.83
C LEU A 32 0.09 22.85 -3.80
N ARG A 33 1.24 22.38 -4.29
CA ARG A 33 2.36 21.97 -3.45
C ARG A 33 2.85 23.14 -2.61
N ASN A 34 2.93 24.35 -3.13
CA ASN A 34 3.45 25.53 -2.42
C ASN A 34 2.43 26.13 -1.45
N VAL A 35 1.12 26.09 -1.73
CA VAL A 35 0.07 26.50 -0.78
C VAL A 35 -0.02 25.49 0.37
N ILE A 36 -0.05 24.19 0.04
CA ILE A 36 -0.01 23.14 1.05
C ILE A 36 1.31 23.20 1.82
N MET A 37 2.46 23.36 1.16
CA MET A 37 3.77 23.48 1.81
C MET A 37 3.96 24.81 2.57
N SER A 38 3.40 25.95 2.14
CA SER A 38 3.51 27.22 2.86
C SER A 38 2.62 27.23 4.10
N ALA A 39 1.41 26.66 4.00
CA ALA A 39 0.52 26.46 5.13
C ALA A 39 1.08 25.42 6.12
N ILE A 40 1.74 24.38 5.61
CA ILE A 40 2.44 23.37 6.41
C ILE A 40 3.70 23.93 7.11
N THR A 41 4.51 24.74 6.42
CA THR A 41 5.82 25.19 6.92
C THR A 41 5.77 26.33 7.94
N SER A 42 4.64 27.04 8.04
CA SER A 42 4.54 28.20 8.95
C SER A 42 3.74 27.94 10.24
N GLN A 43 2.81 26.97 10.31
CA GLN A 43 1.99 26.71 11.52
C GLN A 43 1.59 25.24 11.79
N TRP A 44 1.82 24.31 10.84
CA TRP A 44 1.44 22.91 11.01
C TRP A 44 2.51 22.14 11.79
N SER A 45 2.13 21.48 12.88
CA SER A 45 3.03 20.61 13.64
C SER A 45 3.11 19.24 12.98
N PRO A 46 4.23 18.86 12.34
CA PRO A 46 4.34 17.55 11.70
C PRO A 46 4.14 16.41 12.69
N ILE A 47 3.77 15.25 12.15
CA ILE A 47 4.08 14.00 12.86
C ILE A 47 5.57 13.73 12.68
N TRP A 48 6.29 13.85 13.79
CA TRP A 48 7.63 13.30 13.91
C TRP A 48 7.51 11.79 13.92
N LEU A 49 7.97 11.14 12.86
CA LEU A 49 7.99 9.68 12.82
C LEU A 49 8.94 9.12 13.91
N PHE A 50 9.98 9.88 14.28
CA PHE A 50 10.93 9.58 15.36
C PHE A 50 11.40 10.85 16.07
N ARG A 51 11.94 10.72 17.30
CA ARG A 51 12.42 11.83 18.15
C ARG A 51 13.47 12.75 17.49
N SER A 52 14.07 12.33 16.39
CA SER A 52 15.08 13.08 15.61
C SER A 52 14.98 12.80 14.10
N GLY A 53 13.78 12.49 13.60
CA GLY A 53 13.57 12.01 12.23
C GLY A 53 12.83 12.96 11.31
N SER A 54 12.67 12.57 10.05
CA SER A 54 11.94 13.37 9.06
C SER A 54 10.48 13.55 9.44
N SER A 55 9.98 14.77 9.31
CA SER A 55 8.57 15.14 9.44
C SER A 55 7.76 14.60 8.25
N LEU A 56 6.65 13.91 8.52
CA LEU A 56 5.69 13.50 7.50
C LEU A 56 4.38 14.27 7.66
N PHE A 57 3.91 14.87 6.57
CA PHE A 57 2.71 15.69 6.54
C PHE A 57 1.63 15.10 5.65
N HIS A 58 2.02 14.57 4.50
CA HIS A 58 1.09 13.97 3.54
C HIS A 58 1.77 12.88 2.73
N VAL A 59 0.96 12.00 2.17
CA VAL A 59 1.31 11.12 1.07
C VAL A 59 0.21 11.28 0.03
N PHE A 60 0.61 11.58 -1.20
CA PHE A 60 -0.30 11.85 -2.30
C PHE A 60 0.07 10.98 -3.50
N PHE A 61 -0.90 10.28 -4.07
CA PHE A 61 -0.73 9.57 -5.33
C PHE A 61 -2.03 9.62 -6.12
N ALA A 62 -1.99 10.26 -7.30
CA ALA A 62 -3.17 10.50 -8.14
C ALA A 62 -4.32 11.13 -7.35
N ASP A 63 -5.39 10.40 -7.09
CA ASP A 63 -6.59 10.81 -6.34
C ASP A 63 -6.56 10.41 -4.86
N ASP A 64 -5.65 9.53 -4.44
CA ASP A 64 -5.52 9.09 -3.05
C ASP A 64 -4.65 10.08 -2.24
N LEU A 65 -5.28 10.92 -1.41
CA LEU A 65 -4.60 11.83 -0.47
C LEU A 65 -4.70 11.33 0.97
N VAL A 66 -3.56 11.20 1.65
CA VAL A 66 -3.48 10.90 3.08
C VAL A 66 -2.70 11.99 3.80
N ILE A 67 -3.33 12.62 4.78
CA ILE A 67 -2.75 13.68 5.62
C ILE A 67 -2.41 13.14 7.01
N PHE A 68 -1.30 13.61 7.55
CA PHE A 68 -0.77 13.28 8.87
C PHE A 68 -0.64 14.55 9.72
N GLY A 69 -1.17 14.53 10.93
CA GLY A 69 -1.07 15.66 11.86
C GLY A 69 -1.12 15.25 13.32
N LYS A 70 -0.66 16.12 14.21
CA LYS A 70 -0.86 15.94 15.65
C LYS A 70 -2.36 16.01 15.97
N ALA A 71 -2.86 15.10 16.79
CA ALA A 71 -4.26 15.10 17.20
C ALA A 71 -4.48 16.18 18.27
N ASN A 72 -4.82 17.39 17.84
CA ASN A 72 -5.25 18.48 18.72
C ASN A 72 -6.22 19.41 17.94
N LEU A 73 -6.88 20.32 18.66
CA LEU A 73 -7.89 21.20 18.06
C LEU A 73 -7.30 22.25 17.13
N SER A 74 -6.13 22.80 17.44
CA SER A 74 -5.50 23.82 16.59
C SER A 74 -5.13 23.27 15.22
N GLN A 75 -4.58 22.06 15.16
CA GLN A 75 -4.27 21.39 13.90
C GLN A 75 -5.54 20.94 13.17
N GLY A 76 -6.59 20.54 13.89
CA GLY A 76 -7.90 20.26 13.29
C GLY A 76 -8.49 21.48 12.57
N ARG A 77 -8.42 22.68 13.19
CA ARG A 77 -8.89 23.94 12.58
C ARG A 77 -8.06 24.31 11.36
N LEU A 78 -6.74 24.24 11.48
CA LEU A 78 -5.82 24.51 10.36
C LEU A 78 -6.10 23.58 9.16
N ILE A 79 -6.33 22.30 9.40
CA ILE A 79 -6.69 21.35 8.33
C ILE A 79 -8.01 21.75 7.68
N ASN A 80 -9.02 22.13 8.47
CA ASN A 80 -10.31 22.55 7.93
C ASN A 80 -10.16 23.80 7.05
N GLU A 81 -9.44 24.81 7.54
CA GLU A 81 -9.16 26.06 6.81
C GLU A 81 -8.44 25.80 5.48
N ILE A 82 -7.40 24.94 5.50
CA ILE A 82 -6.66 24.57 4.28
C ILE A 82 -7.55 23.82 3.29
N LEU A 83 -8.41 22.92 3.76
CA LEU A 83 -9.32 22.19 2.88
C LEU A 83 -10.40 23.09 2.30
N ASP A 84 -10.95 24.02 3.10
CA ASP A 84 -11.95 24.99 2.65
C ASP A 84 -11.35 25.95 1.61
N GLU A 85 -10.14 26.46 1.85
CA GLU A 85 -9.40 27.30 0.89
C GLU A 85 -9.11 26.54 -0.41
N PHE A 86 -8.62 25.30 -0.30
CA PHE A 86 -8.39 24.43 -1.45
C PHE A 86 -9.68 24.20 -2.26
N CYS A 87 -10.80 23.89 -1.61
CA CYS A 87 -12.09 23.67 -2.28
C CYS A 87 -12.59 24.96 -2.96
N SER A 88 -12.42 26.11 -2.31
CA SER A 88 -12.79 27.43 -2.86
C SER A 88 -12.01 27.77 -4.13
N ILE A 89 -10.70 27.50 -4.16
CA ILE A 89 -9.84 27.82 -5.30
C ILE A 89 -9.99 26.78 -6.43
N SER A 90 -10.00 25.50 -6.10
CA SER A 90 -9.98 24.41 -7.07
C SER A 90 -11.36 24.05 -7.62
N GLY A 91 -12.44 24.53 -6.98
CA GLY A 91 -13.81 24.13 -7.27
C GLY A 91 -14.17 22.70 -6.80
N HIS A 92 -13.21 21.94 -6.27
CA HIS A 92 -13.45 20.57 -5.78
C HIS A 92 -14.23 20.58 -4.47
N ARG A 93 -14.81 19.43 -4.13
CA ARG A 93 -15.45 19.19 -2.84
C ARG A 93 -14.87 17.95 -2.16
N VAL A 94 -14.65 18.05 -0.86
CA VAL A 94 -14.30 16.90 -0.04
C VAL A 94 -15.56 16.09 0.23
N ASN A 95 -15.54 14.80 -0.11
CA ASN A 95 -16.58 13.87 0.27
C ASN A 95 -16.41 13.53 1.76
N ALA A 96 -17.10 14.24 2.63
CA ALA A 96 -17.00 14.06 4.08
C ALA A 96 -17.43 12.65 4.55
N HIS A 97 -18.33 11.99 3.81
CA HIS A 97 -18.80 10.64 4.14
C HIS A 97 -17.75 9.56 3.84
N ASN A 98 -17.00 9.72 2.75
CA ASN A 98 -15.95 8.78 2.35
C ASN A 98 -14.58 9.15 2.96
N THR A 99 -14.39 10.40 3.35
CA THR A 99 -13.21 10.86 4.07
C THR A 99 -13.20 10.26 5.47
N SER A 100 -12.08 9.62 5.81
CA SER A 100 -11.94 8.86 7.05
C SER A 100 -10.79 9.37 7.90
N ILE A 101 -11.01 9.42 9.22
CA ILE A 101 -10.01 9.84 10.20
C ILE A 101 -9.70 8.70 11.17
N PHE A 102 -8.41 8.45 11.36
CA PHE A 102 -7.88 7.50 12.31
C PHE A 102 -7.06 8.21 13.39
N PHE A 103 -7.27 7.79 14.63
CA PHE A 103 -6.53 8.28 15.79
C PHE A 103 -5.68 7.16 16.39
N SER A 104 -4.44 7.50 16.75
CA SER A 104 -3.56 6.58 17.49
C SER A 104 -4.12 6.29 18.88
N LYS A 105 -3.77 5.12 19.45
CA LYS A 105 -4.25 4.64 20.77
C LYS A 105 -4.04 5.62 21.93
N GLY A 106 -3.11 6.57 21.82
CA GLY A 106 -2.84 7.58 22.86
C GLY A 106 -3.72 8.84 22.83
N VAL A 107 -4.73 8.92 21.95
CA VAL A 107 -5.64 10.07 21.86
C VAL A 107 -6.91 9.75 22.64
N GLY A 108 -7.31 10.64 23.56
CA GLY A 108 -8.56 10.49 24.32
C GLY A 108 -9.81 10.57 23.43
N GLU A 109 -10.82 9.79 23.78
CA GLU A 109 -12.09 9.70 23.03
C GLU A 109 -12.78 11.06 22.89
N ASP A 110 -12.78 11.88 23.94
CA ASP A 110 -13.38 13.21 23.92
C ASP A 110 -12.71 14.12 22.89
N LEU A 111 -11.38 14.17 22.88
CA LEU A 111 -10.62 14.97 21.92
C LEU A 111 -10.83 14.48 20.49
N ALA A 112 -10.86 13.17 20.28
CA ALA A 112 -11.17 12.59 18.98
C ALA A 112 -12.58 12.97 18.51
N GLY A 113 -13.57 12.93 19.41
CA GLY A 113 -14.95 13.34 19.13
C GLY A 113 -15.05 14.81 18.72
N ILE A 114 -14.38 15.71 19.45
CA ILE A 114 -14.38 17.14 19.12
C ILE A 114 -13.73 17.39 17.75
N ILE A 115 -12.61 16.73 17.44
CA ILE A 115 -11.95 16.86 16.13
C ILE A 115 -12.84 16.31 15.00
N CYS A 116 -13.51 15.17 15.21
CA CYS A 116 -14.45 14.63 14.23
C CYS A 116 -15.65 15.56 14.00
N ASN A 117 -16.19 16.19 15.06
CA ASN A 117 -17.29 17.13 14.94
C ASN A 117 -16.87 18.41 14.20
N LEU A 118 -15.64 18.87 14.44
CA LEU A 118 -15.05 20.01 13.73
C LEU A 118 -14.91 19.73 12.23
N LEU A 119 -14.28 18.62 11.87
CA LEU A 119 -13.98 18.26 10.48
C LEU A 119 -15.15 17.60 9.73
N ARG A 120 -16.17 17.12 10.46
CA ARG A 120 -17.31 16.34 9.96
C ARG A 120 -16.91 15.06 9.21
N PHE A 121 -15.74 14.50 9.52
CA PHE A 121 -15.24 13.26 8.91
C PHE A 121 -15.56 12.02 9.74
N ARG A 122 -15.67 10.87 9.07
CA ARG A 122 -15.98 9.61 9.73
C ARG A 122 -14.76 9.05 10.45
N ARG A 123 -14.87 8.85 11.77
CA ARG A 123 -13.86 8.12 12.53
C ARG A 123 -13.85 6.64 12.15
N VAL A 124 -12.65 6.09 11.93
CA VAL A 124 -12.42 4.68 11.65
C VAL A 124 -11.36 4.10 12.59
N HIS A 125 -11.51 2.82 12.92
CA HIS A 125 -10.47 2.05 13.64
C HIS A 125 -9.35 1.58 12.72
N ASN A 126 -9.58 1.59 11.40
CA ASN A 126 -8.59 1.25 10.39
C ASN A 126 -8.89 2.04 9.10
N ILE A 127 -7.90 2.73 8.57
CA ILE A 127 -7.96 3.52 7.32
C ILE A 127 -8.22 2.62 6.08
N GLY A 128 -7.98 1.32 6.20
CA GLY A 128 -8.18 0.36 5.14
C GLY A 128 -6.97 0.29 4.22
N LYS A 129 -7.19 0.43 2.91
CA LYS A 129 -6.16 0.26 1.88
C LYS A 129 -5.72 1.59 1.31
N TYR A 130 -4.43 1.69 1.03
CA TYR A 130 -3.81 2.76 0.25
C TYR A 130 -3.08 2.13 -0.94
N LEU A 131 -3.42 2.55 -2.16
CA LEU A 131 -2.95 1.94 -3.41
C LEU A 131 -3.22 0.42 -3.53
N GLY A 132 -4.20 -0.10 -2.78
CA GLY A 132 -4.50 -1.53 -2.74
C GLY A 132 -3.66 -2.35 -1.75
N VAL A 133 -2.72 -1.73 -1.04
CA VAL A 133 -2.00 -2.30 0.11
C VAL A 133 -2.73 -1.93 1.40
N PRO A 134 -3.07 -2.88 2.28
CA PRO A 134 -3.65 -2.56 3.58
C PRO A 134 -2.66 -1.79 4.47
N LEU A 135 -3.14 -0.70 5.06
CA LEU A 135 -2.41 0.02 6.09
C LEU A 135 -2.57 -0.72 7.42
N PHE A 136 -1.52 -1.40 7.86
CA PHE A 136 -1.53 -2.14 9.12
C PHE A 136 -1.30 -1.20 10.30
N HIS A 137 -2.28 -1.10 11.19
CA HIS A 137 -2.19 -0.32 12.44
C HIS A 137 -1.74 -1.18 13.64
N GLU A 138 -1.59 -2.48 13.42
CA GLU A 138 -1.17 -3.47 14.42
C GLU A 138 -0.13 -4.43 13.82
N ARG A 139 0.39 -5.35 14.63
CA ARG A 139 1.37 -6.34 14.18
C ARG A 139 0.76 -7.23 13.10
N VAL A 140 1.37 -7.25 11.92
CA VAL A 140 1.00 -8.15 10.82
C VAL A 140 1.15 -9.61 11.26
N THR A 141 0.05 -10.33 11.15
CA THR A 141 -0.05 -11.77 11.39
C THR A 141 -0.28 -12.53 10.08
N LEU A 142 -0.19 -13.86 10.11
CA LEU A 142 -0.60 -14.70 8.98
C LEU A 142 -2.04 -14.38 8.52
N SER A 143 -2.97 -14.17 9.46
CA SER A 143 -4.35 -13.80 9.16
C SER A 143 -4.47 -12.44 8.46
N SER A 144 -3.58 -11.50 8.77
CA SER A 144 -3.54 -10.17 8.14
C SER A 144 -3.19 -10.23 6.66
N LEU A 145 -2.52 -11.30 6.20
CA LEU A 145 -2.10 -11.50 4.79
C LEU A 145 -2.98 -12.48 4.02
N ARG A 146 -4.01 -13.05 4.66
CA ARG A 146 -4.96 -13.97 4.03
C ARG A 146 -5.64 -13.36 2.80
N PHE A 147 -5.80 -12.03 2.76
CA PHE A 147 -6.36 -11.36 1.59
C PHE A 147 -5.55 -11.57 0.31
N VAL A 148 -4.23 -11.81 0.39
CA VAL A 148 -3.38 -12.10 -0.79
C VAL A 148 -3.73 -13.48 -1.35
N VAL A 149 -3.93 -14.46 -0.46
CA VAL A 149 -4.40 -15.80 -0.81
C VAL A 149 -5.77 -15.72 -1.49
N GLU A 150 -6.73 -15.04 -0.86
CA GLU A 150 -8.09 -14.91 -1.39
C GLU A 150 -8.11 -14.14 -2.73
N LYS A 151 -7.25 -13.13 -2.90
CA LYS A 151 -7.11 -12.40 -4.17
C LYS A 151 -6.55 -13.30 -5.28
N SER A 152 -5.58 -14.16 -4.96
CA SER A 152 -5.01 -15.14 -5.91
C SER A 152 -6.04 -16.21 -6.27
N LYS A 153 -6.71 -16.78 -5.27
CA LYS A 153 -7.77 -17.77 -5.42
C LYS A 153 -8.93 -17.26 -6.25
N SER A 154 -9.49 -16.10 -5.89
CA SER A 154 -10.61 -15.49 -6.61
C SER A 154 -10.27 -15.17 -8.06
N ARG A 155 -9.03 -14.77 -8.36
CA ARG A 155 -8.58 -14.54 -9.74
C ARG A 155 -8.51 -15.83 -10.56
N LEU A 156 -8.05 -16.94 -9.97
CA LEU A 156 -8.03 -18.24 -10.64
C LEU A 156 -9.44 -18.81 -10.81
N GLN A 157 -10.32 -18.64 -9.82
CA GLN A 157 -11.71 -19.13 -9.86
C GLN A 157 -12.60 -18.40 -10.88
N ARG A 158 -12.23 -17.18 -11.30
CA ARG A 158 -12.95 -16.47 -12.38
C ARG A 158 -12.82 -17.15 -13.73
N TRP A 159 -11.78 -17.97 -13.91
CA TRP A 159 -11.56 -18.68 -15.15
C TRP A 159 -12.19 -20.07 -15.05
N ASP A 160 -13.08 -20.40 -15.99
CA ASP A 160 -13.58 -21.76 -16.10
C ASP A 160 -12.46 -22.66 -16.62
N ALA A 161 -11.82 -23.38 -15.70
CA ALA A 161 -10.78 -24.35 -16.03
C ALA A 161 -11.26 -25.43 -17.02
N ARG A 162 -12.58 -25.63 -17.24
CA ARG A 162 -13.15 -26.61 -18.20
C ARG A 162 -12.84 -26.23 -19.63
N GLN A 163 -12.78 -24.93 -19.89
CA GLN A 163 -12.61 -24.38 -21.22
C GLN A 163 -11.14 -24.16 -21.58
N LEU A 164 -10.23 -24.50 -20.65
CA LEU A 164 -8.81 -24.23 -20.79
C LEU A 164 -8.00 -25.50 -21.01
N SER A 165 -7.15 -25.48 -22.02
CA SER A 165 -6.08 -26.46 -22.19
C SER A 165 -5.11 -26.41 -21.00
N LEU A 166 -4.31 -27.46 -20.81
CA LEU A 166 -3.28 -27.49 -19.77
C LEU A 166 -2.32 -26.31 -19.90
N VAL A 167 -1.92 -25.98 -21.13
CA VAL A 167 -1.09 -24.80 -21.43
C VAL A 167 -1.79 -23.52 -21.00
N GLY A 168 -3.08 -23.34 -21.33
CA GLY A 168 -3.85 -22.18 -20.91
C GLY A 168 -3.93 -22.03 -19.39
N ARG A 169 -4.11 -23.14 -18.66
CA ARG A 169 -4.10 -23.13 -17.18
C ARG A 169 -2.73 -22.72 -16.63
N VAL A 170 -1.64 -23.24 -17.20
CA VAL A 170 -0.27 -22.90 -16.81
C VAL A 170 0.00 -21.41 -17.03
N THR A 171 -0.33 -20.89 -18.22
CA THR A 171 -0.13 -19.47 -18.54
C THR A 171 -0.92 -18.55 -17.60
N LEU A 172 -2.19 -18.89 -17.32
CA LEU A 172 -3.00 -18.12 -16.38
C LEU A 172 -2.47 -18.19 -14.94
N ALA A 173 -2.06 -19.37 -14.48
CA ALA A 173 -1.42 -19.56 -13.18
C ALA A 173 -0.15 -18.70 -13.03
N GLN A 174 0.71 -18.68 -14.05
CA GLN A 174 1.90 -17.83 -14.08
C GLN A 174 1.53 -16.36 -13.99
N SER A 175 0.54 -15.91 -14.76
CA SER A 175 0.09 -14.51 -14.75
C SER A 175 -0.37 -14.07 -13.34
N VAL A 176 -1.05 -14.95 -12.60
CA VAL A 176 -1.51 -14.67 -11.24
C VAL A 176 -0.35 -14.56 -10.25
N LEU A 177 0.61 -15.49 -10.30
CA LEU A 177 1.79 -15.49 -9.42
C LEU A 177 2.70 -14.28 -9.68
N LEU A 178 2.86 -13.91 -10.95
CA LEU A 178 3.72 -12.78 -11.36
C LEU A 178 3.11 -11.41 -11.04
N THR A 179 1.80 -11.31 -10.82
CA THR A 179 1.13 -10.02 -10.60
C THR A 179 0.71 -9.82 -9.15
N ILE A 180 0.00 -10.78 -8.55
CA ILE A 180 -0.67 -10.55 -7.26
C ILE A 180 0.30 -10.66 -6.09
N PRO A 181 0.95 -11.82 -5.81
CA PRO A 181 1.95 -11.89 -4.75
C PRO A 181 3.09 -10.90 -4.98
N SER A 182 3.58 -10.81 -6.21
CA SER A 182 4.69 -9.93 -6.61
C SER A 182 4.44 -8.45 -6.32
N TYR A 183 3.19 -7.99 -6.41
CA TYR A 183 2.83 -6.62 -6.04
C TYR A 183 3.03 -6.37 -4.55
N PHE A 184 2.61 -7.30 -3.68
CA PHE A 184 2.77 -7.14 -2.23
C PHE A 184 4.22 -7.36 -1.78
N MET A 185 4.92 -8.34 -2.37
CA MET A 185 6.32 -8.64 -2.08
C MET A 185 7.27 -7.44 -2.31
N GLN A 186 6.91 -6.51 -3.19
CA GLN A 186 7.66 -5.27 -3.40
C GLN A 186 7.69 -4.35 -2.17
N SER A 187 6.75 -4.51 -1.25
CA SER A 187 6.56 -3.62 -0.09
C SER A 187 6.64 -4.33 1.26
N MET A 188 6.46 -5.65 1.30
CA MET A 188 6.47 -6.41 2.53
C MET A 188 6.96 -7.86 2.34
N MET A 189 7.54 -8.46 3.37
CA MET A 189 7.82 -9.90 3.39
C MET A 189 6.52 -10.71 3.59
N ILE A 190 6.20 -11.59 2.64
CA ILE A 190 5.10 -12.55 2.80
C ILE A 190 5.59 -13.79 3.58
N PRO A 191 4.91 -14.23 4.65
CA PRO A 191 5.27 -15.43 5.39
C PRO A 191 5.26 -16.69 4.51
N GLN A 192 6.17 -17.62 4.79
CA GLN A 192 6.30 -18.85 4.01
C GLN A 192 4.99 -19.64 3.91
N GLY A 193 4.24 -19.78 5.00
CA GLY A 193 2.96 -20.51 4.97
C GLY A 193 1.93 -19.89 4.01
N THR A 194 1.93 -18.57 3.84
CA THR A 194 1.08 -17.89 2.86
C THR A 194 1.56 -18.16 1.43
N CYS A 195 2.87 -18.18 1.20
CA CYS A 195 3.45 -18.58 -0.09
C CYS A 195 3.06 -20.02 -0.46
N ASP A 196 3.24 -20.97 0.47
CA ASP A 196 2.93 -22.38 0.28
C ASP A 196 1.44 -22.60 -0.04
N GLU A 197 0.56 -21.85 0.64
CA GLU A 197 -0.88 -21.90 0.38
C GLU A 197 -1.24 -21.40 -1.03
N ILE A 198 -0.64 -20.29 -1.47
CA ILE A 198 -0.86 -19.75 -2.83
C ILE A 198 -0.35 -20.74 -3.88
N GLU A 199 0.84 -21.30 -3.69
CA GLU A 199 1.39 -22.31 -4.61
C GLU A 199 0.52 -23.57 -4.66
N SER A 200 0.00 -24.01 -3.51
CA SER A 200 -0.95 -25.13 -3.44
C SER A 200 -2.22 -24.87 -4.25
N ILE A 201 -2.81 -23.68 -4.13
CA ILE A 201 -4.00 -23.27 -4.90
C ILE A 201 -3.69 -23.25 -6.41
N VAL A 202 -2.53 -22.72 -6.80
CA VAL A 202 -2.09 -22.71 -8.20
C VAL A 202 -1.90 -24.12 -8.73
N ARG A 203 -1.27 -25.02 -7.96
CA ARG A 203 -1.12 -26.43 -8.33
C ARG A 203 -2.47 -27.11 -8.50
N GLN A 204 -3.42 -26.82 -7.62
CA GLN A 204 -4.77 -27.33 -7.74
C GLN A 204 -5.49 -26.77 -8.98
N PHE A 205 -5.26 -25.51 -9.37
CA PHE A 205 -5.82 -24.96 -10.60
C PHE A 205 -5.27 -25.65 -11.86
N ILE A 206 -3.96 -25.93 -11.89
CA ILE A 206 -3.31 -26.59 -13.04
C ILE A 206 -3.77 -28.05 -13.16
N TRP A 207 -3.64 -28.83 -12.09
CA TRP A 207 -3.83 -30.29 -12.10
C TRP A 207 -5.21 -30.76 -11.65
N GLY A 208 -6.01 -29.87 -11.05
CA GLY A 208 -7.31 -30.21 -10.49
C GLY A 208 -8.33 -30.59 -11.56
N PRO A 209 -9.20 -31.57 -11.25
CA PRO A 209 -10.32 -31.92 -12.10
C PRO A 209 -11.36 -30.82 -12.03
N VAL A 210 -12.13 -30.74 -13.10
CA VAL A 210 -13.10 -29.68 -13.25
C VAL A 210 -14.43 -30.07 -12.64
N GLY A 211 -14.47 -29.98 -11.31
CA GLY A 211 -15.59 -30.46 -10.51
C GLY A 211 -15.29 -30.60 -9.01
N GLY A 212 -14.10 -30.21 -8.55
CA GLY A 212 -13.83 -30.03 -7.12
C GLY A 212 -13.23 -31.22 -6.36
N SER A 213 -13.01 -32.38 -7.00
CA SER A 213 -12.26 -33.46 -6.36
C SER A 213 -10.75 -33.16 -6.33
N LYS A 214 -10.04 -33.53 -5.26
CA LYS A 214 -8.58 -33.36 -5.20
C LYS A 214 -7.91 -34.45 -6.03
N LYS A 215 -7.29 -34.10 -7.17
CA LYS A 215 -6.37 -35.00 -7.88
C LYS A 215 -4.94 -34.71 -7.43
N MET A 216 -4.15 -35.77 -7.30
CA MET A 216 -2.73 -35.66 -6.97
C MET A 216 -1.99 -34.91 -8.10
N ALA A 217 -1.19 -33.91 -7.73
CA ALA A 217 -0.31 -33.24 -8.69
C ALA A 217 0.70 -34.26 -9.22
N LEU A 218 0.72 -34.47 -10.54
CA LEU A 218 1.57 -35.49 -11.17
C LEU A 218 3.05 -35.13 -11.17
N ILE A 219 3.35 -33.82 -11.04
CA ILE A 219 4.71 -33.28 -11.11
C ILE A 219 5.00 -32.49 -9.84
N SER A 220 6.24 -32.64 -9.33
CA SER A 220 6.72 -31.88 -8.18
C SER A 220 6.77 -30.38 -8.48
N TRP A 221 6.55 -29.52 -7.47
CA TRP A 221 6.63 -28.07 -7.68
C TRP A 221 8.03 -27.62 -8.10
N ASN A 222 9.07 -28.24 -7.54
CA ASN A 222 10.46 -27.96 -7.89
C ASN A 222 10.75 -28.25 -9.36
N SER A 223 10.19 -29.32 -9.92
CA SER A 223 10.31 -29.65 -11.34
C SER A 223 9.57 -28.63 -12.21
N LEU A 224 8.39 -28.17 -11.79
CA LEU A 224 7.64 -27.13 -12.51
C LEU A 224 8.34 -25.77 -12.50
N CYS A 225 9.09 -25.48 -11.44
CA CYS A 225 9.86 -24.25 -11.32
C CYS A 225 11.18 -24.27 -12.09
N GLN A 226 11.59 -25.40 -12.69
CA GLN A 226 12.77 -25.42 -13.54
C GLN A 226 12.55 -24.58 -14.81
N PRO A 227 13.63 -24.03 -15.39
CA PRO A 227 13.56 -23.36 -16.68
C PRO A 227 13.00 -24.27 -17.79
N ASN A 228 12.39 -23.67 -18.81
CA ASN A 228 11.82 -24.41 -19.95
C ASN A 228 12.87 -25.30 -20.65
N PHE A 229 14.12 -24.84 -20.77
CA PHE A 229 15.21 -25.63 -21.36
C PHE A 229 15.64 -26.82 -20.51
N CYS A 230 15.27 -26.85 -19.22
CA CYS A 230 15.47 -27.99 -18.31
C CYS A 230 14.23 -28.89 -18.19
N GLY A 231 13.22 -28.70 -19.06
CA GLY A 231 11.97 -29.47 -19.01
C GLY A 231 10.98 -29.03 -17.93
N GLY A 232 11.21 -27.88 -17.28
CA GLY A 232 10.23 -27.26 -16.40
C GLY A 232 9.23 -26.37 -17.13
N LEU A 233 8.35 -25.71 -16.37
CA LEU A 233 7.36 -24.78 -16.92
C LEU A 233 7.71 -23.31 -16.62
N GLY A 234 8.88 -23.03 -16.04
CA GLY A 234 9.33 -21.66 -15.78
C GLY A 234 8.56 -20.94 -14.66
N PHE A 235 7.90 -21.68 -13.77
CA PHE A 235 7.38 -21.09 -12.53
C PHE A 235 8.53 -20.61 -11.64
N ARG A 236 8.26 -19.61 -10.81
CA ARG A 236 9.19 -19.17 -9.76
C ARG A 236 8.64 -19.59 -8.42
N GLN A 237 9.49 -20.11 -7.56
CA GLN A 237 9.10 -20.35 -6.17
C GLN A 237 8.85 -19.00 -5.50
N LEU A 238 7.69 -18.86 -4.86
CA LEU A 238 7.31 -17.62 -4.19
C LEU A 238 8.27 -17.26 -3.06
N LYS A 239 8.86 -18.26 -2.40
CA LYS A 239 9.91 -18.06 -1.41
C LYS A 239 11.12 -17.30 -1.98
N ASP A 240 11.62 -17.76 -3.13
CA ASP A 240 12.80 -17.18 -3.78
C ASP A 240 12.47 -15.78 -4.33
N GLN A 241 11.26 -15.63 -4.88
CA GLN A 241 10.78 -14.35 -5.38
C GLN A 241 10.63 -13.32 -4.26
N ASN A 242 10.06 -13.71 -3.12
CA ASN A 242 9.93 -12.86 -1.94
C ASN A 242 11.31 -12.43 -1.42
N THR A 243 12.26 -13.37 -1.34
CA THR A 243 13.65 -13.07 -0.96
C THR A 243 14.31 -12.10 -1.94
N SER A 244 14.08 -12.29 -3.24
CA SER A 244 14.61 -11.42 -4.29
C SER A 244 14.07 -9.98 -4.18
N PHE A 245 12.79 -9.81 -3.88
CA PHE A 245 12.21 -8.48 -3.64
C PHE A 245 12.76 -7.83 -2.37
N LEU A 246 13.01 -8.59 -1.31
CA LEU A 246 13.68 -8.07 -0.11
C LEU A 246 15.11 -7.63 -0.40
N LEU A 247 15.86 -8.41 -1.19
CA LEU A 247 17.20 -8.00 -1.63
C LEU A 247 17.16 -6.73 -2.47
N LYS A 248 16.16 -6.60 -3.36
CA LYS A 248 15.93 -5.37 -4.13
C LYS A 248 15.65 -4.17 -3.21
N LEU A 249 14.84 -4.33 -2.15
CA LEU A 249 14.62 -3.29 -1.15
C LEU A 249 15.90 -2.94 -0.40
N GLY A 250 16.67 -3.94 0.03
CA GLY A 250 17.96 -3.75 0.68
C GLY A 250 18.95 -2.99 -0.20
N PHE A 251 19.05 -3.36 -1.48
CA PHE A 251 19.85 -2.63 -2.46
C PHE A 251 19.40 -1.19 -2.62
N ASN A 252 18.09 -0.93 -2.70
CA ASN A 252 17.56 0.44 -2.81
C ASN A 252 17.87 1.31 -1.59
N ILE A 253 17.94 0.73 -0.38
CA ILE A 253 18.35 1.47 0.83
C ILE A 253 19.78 1.99 0.70
N LEU A 254 20.66 1.25 0.01
CA LEU A 254 22.04 1.62 -0.23
C LEU A 254 22.18 2.57 -1.43
N ALA A 255 21.46 2.28 -2.52
CA ALA A 255 21.60 2.99 -3.79
C ALA A 255 20.81 4.30 -3.87
N ASN A 256 19.76 4.48 -3.06
CA ASN A 256 18.86 5.63 -3.14
C ASN A 256 18.59 6.24 -1.75
N SER A 257 19.62 6.85 -1.17
CA SER A 257 19.57 7.47 0.17
C SER A 257 18.53 8.58 0.28
N GLU A 258 18.25 9.29 -0.82
CA GLU A 258 17.37 10.46 -0.84
C GLU A 258 15.87 10.13 -0.86
N ALA A 259 15.51 8.89 -1.22
CA ALA A 259 14.12 8.47 -1.22
C ALA A 259 13.51 8.62 0.19
N LEU A 260 12.30 9.20 0.26
CA LEU A 260 11.64 9.52 1.53
C LEU A 260 11.58 8.31 2.48
N TRP A 261 11.17 7.14 1.98
CA TRP A 261 11.07 5.93 2.78
C TRP A 261 12.44 5.43 3.28
N VAL A 262 13.52 5.64 2.50
CA VAL A 262 14.89 5.28 2.90
C VAL A 262 15.36 6.20 4.02
N ARG A 263 15.22 7.52 3.88
CA ARG A 263 15.55 8.48 4.95
C ARG A 263 14.80 8.20 6.25
N VAL A 264 13.52 7.85 6.13
CA VAL A 264 12.67 7.47 7.26
C VAL A 264 13.21 6.21 7.96
N LEU A 265 13.57 5.17 7.20
CA LEU A 265 14.15 3.94 7.77
C LEU A 265 15.54 4.18 8.38
N GLN A 266 16.42 4.91 7.69
CA GLN A 266 17.75 5.24 8.18
C GLN A 266 17.68 6.00 9.50
N SER A 267 16.78 6.99 9.60
CA SER A 267 16.54 7.73 10.84
C SER A 267 15.98 6.82 11.94
N LYS A 268 14.99 5.98 11.63
CA LYS A 268 14.37 5.04 12.59
C LYS A 268 15.39 4.09 13.22
N TYR A 269 16.22 3.49 12.37
CA TYR A 269 17.15 2.43 12.76
C TYR A 269 18.57 2.96 13.01
N ARG A 270 18.76 4.28 13.00
CA ARG A 270 20.06 4.95 13.21
C ARG A 270 21.17 4.38 12.32
N MET A 271 20.85 4.18 11.05
CA MET A 271 21.77 3.65 10.06
C MET A 271 22.76 4.76 9.69
N LYS A 272 24.06 4.56 9.96
CA LYS A 272 25.10 5.57 9.70
C LYS A 272 25.61 5.53 8.26
N ASP A 273 25.73 4.34 7.68
CA ASP A 273 26.32 4.12 6.33
C ASP A 273 25.39 3.29 5.42
N GLY A 274 24.07 3.43 5.57
CA GLY A 274 23.10 2.61 4.83
C GLY A 274 23.02 1.14 5.28
N VAL A 275 23.79 0.74 6.30
CA VAL A 275 23.74 -0.59 6.90
C VAL A 275 23.20 -0.52 8.35
N PRO A 276 22.31 -1.43 8.78
CA PRO A 276 21.85 -1.47 10.17
C PRO A 276 23.00 -1.89 11.09
N PRO A 277 23.21 -1.23 12.24
CA PRO A 277 24.30 -1.57 13.16
C PRO A 277 24.20 -2.99 13.74
N CYS A 278 22.98 -3.56 13.84
CA CYS A 278 22.73 -4.98 14.06
C CYS A 278 21.27 -5.35 13.71
N ILE A 279 21.04 -6.50 13.07
CA ILE A 279 19.69 -7.06 12.86
C ILE A 279 19.49 -8.17 13.89
N SER A 280 19.14 -7.82 15.12
CA SER A 280 18.79 -8.80 16.16
C SER A 280 17.32 -9.20 16.03
N ARG A 281 17.05 -10.50 15.84
CA ARG A 281 15.70 -11.11 15.74
C ARG A 281 14.79 -10.84 16.94
N ARG A 282 15.31 -10.35 18.07
CA ARG A 282 14.54 -10.28 19.31
C ARG A 282 13.51 -9.16 19.37
N ASN A 283 13.65 -8.07 18.61
CA ASN A 283 12.76 -6.91 18.81
C ASN A 283 12.16 -6.22 17.59
N TYR A 284 12.55 -6.55 16.35
CA TYR A 284 11.97 -5.88 15.19
C TYR A 284 11.88 -6.82 13.97
N PHE A 285 10.68 -7.23 13.62
CA PHE A 285 10.38 -7.85 12.33
C PHE A 285 9.43 -6.91 11.59
N PHE A 286 9.97 -6.08 10.70
CA PHE A 286 9.27 -5.48 9.57
C PHE A 286 10.30 -5.03 8.54
N LEU A 287 10.58 -5.91 7.59
CA LEU A 287 10.36 -5.65 6.17
C LEU A 287 9.33 -6.69 5.72
#